data_AF-A0A382RLB8-F1
#
_entry.id   AF-A0A382RLB8-F1
#
_cell.length_a   1.000
_cell.length_b   1.000
_cell.length_c   1.000
_cell.angle_alpha   90.00
_cell.angle_beta   90.00
_cell.angle_gamma   90.00
#
_symmetry.space_group_name_H-M   'P 1'
#
loop_
_entity.id
_entity.type
_entity.pdbx_description
1 polymer ?
#
loop_
_entity_poly.entity_id
_entity_poly.type
_entity_poly.pdbx_seq_one_letter_code
_entity_poly.pdbx_strand_id
1 'polypeptide(L)' 'VIYRLFFLVTFASLTALAKGAVVINEIHHDPDVKTELAEFIELHNTATEPVDLSGWVIGDAVVFT' A
#
# COMPACT_ATOMS: atom_id res chain seq x y z
N VAL A 1 37.53 -7.29 -27.45
CA VAL A 1 37.09 -6.30 -26.44
C VAL A 1 35.62 -5.93 -26.70
N ILE A 2 34.69 -6.89 -26.67
CA ILE A 2 33.25 -6.65 -26.99
C ILE A 2 32.28 -7.27 -25.95
N TYR A 3 32.73 -8.12 -25.03
CA TYR A 3 31.87 -8.71 -23.98
C TYR A 3 31.59 -7.79 -22.78
N ARG A 4 32.01 -6.53 -22.80
CA ARG A 4 31.84 -5.59 -21.66
C ARG A 4 30.52 -4.83 -21.68
N LEU A 5 29.68 -4.99 -22.72
CA LEU A 5 28.42 -4.25 -22.86
C LEU A 5 27.16 -5.08 -22.55
N PHE A 6 27.29 -6.38 -22.29
CA PHE A 6 26.14 -7.24 -21.97
C PHE A 6 25.83 -7.36 -20.46
N PHE A 7 26.70 -6.82 -19.60
CA PHE A 7 26.52 -6.94 -18.14
C PHE A 7 25.75 -5.77 -17.51
N LEU A 8 25.42 -4.72 -18.28
CA LEU A 8 24.76 -3.52 -17.73
C LEU A 8 23.23 -3.53 -17.88
N VAL A 9 22.66 -4.43 -18.70
CA VAL A 9 21.22 -4.43 -19.03
C VAL A 9 20.41 -5.38 -18.14
N THR A 10 21.05 -6.33 -17.45
CA THR A 10 20.37 -7.31 -16.59
C THR A 10 20.12 -6.85 -15.16
N PHE A 11 20.65 -5.69 -14.74
CA PHE A 11 20.40 -5.15 -13.39
C PHE A 11 19.12 -4.29 -13.30
N ALA A 12 18.49 -3.98 -14.44
CA ALA A 12 17.33 -3.09 -14.50
C ALA A 12 15.98 -3.80 -14.28
N SER A 13 15.95 -5.02 -13.75
CA SER A 13 14.71 -5.79 -13.62
C SER A 13 14.52 -6.53 -12.29
N LEU A 14 15.24 -6.14 -11.23
CA LEU A 14 14.95 -6.64 -9.87
C LEU A 14 13.96 -5.76 -9.07
N THR A 15 13.62 -4.57 -9.54
CA THR A 15 12.81 -3.60 -8.76
C THR A 15 11.35 -3.49 -9.22
N ALA A 16 10.90 -4.35 -10.12
CA ALA A 16 9.52 -4.34 -10.62
C ALA A 16 8.57 -5.29 -9.86
N LEU A 17 8.83 -5.53 -8.57
CA LEU A 17 7.91 -6.28 -7.69
C LEU A 17 7.54 -5.47 -6.45
N ALA A 18 7.02 -4.25 -6.63
CA ALA A 18 6.15 -3.66 -5.62
C ALA A 18 4.73 -4.21 -5.86
N LYS A 19 4.52 -5.50 -5.57
CA LYS A 19 3.17 -6.02 -5.35
C LYS A 19 2.61 -5.19 -4.18
N GLY A 20 1.48 -4.50 -4.38
CA GLY A 20 1.00 -3.36 -3.58
C GLY A 20 1.40 -3.39 -2.10
N ALA A 21 2.20 -2.39 -1.70
CA ALA A 21 2.82 -2.33 -0.39
C ALA A 21 1.83 -1.99 0.74
N VAL A 22 0.80 -1.18 0.46
CA VAL A 22 -0.19 -0.78 1.46
C VAL A 22 -1.51 -1.49 1.20
N VAL A 23 -2.05 -2.14 2.22
CA VAL A 23 -3.35 -2.84 2.19
C VAL A 23 -4.28 -2.28 3.25
N ILE A 24 -5.59 -2.40 3.02
CA ILE A 24 -6.58 -2.25 4.11
C ILE A 24 -6.48 -3.53 4.95
N ASN A 25 -6.02 -3.40 6.20
CA ASN A 25 -5.83 -4.53 7.10
C ASN A 25 -7.09 -4.83 7.90
N GLU A 26 -7.74 -3.78 8.43
CA GLU A 26 -8.94 -3.89 9.25
C GLU A 26 -9.94 -2.79 8.89
N ILE A 27 -11.21 -3.15 8.94
CA ILE A 27 -12.33 -2.21 8.99
C ILE A 27 -13.06 -2.52 10.30
N HIS A 28 -12.84 -1.68 11.31
CA HIS A 28 -13.54 -1.78 12.58
C HIS A 28 -14.79 -0.93 12.49
N HIS A 29 -15.94 -1.57 12.26
CA HIS A 29 -17.22 -0.91 12.15
C HIS A 29 -18.19 -1.47 13.17
N ASP A 30 -19.18 -0.68 13.56
CA ASP A 30 -20.29 -1.12 14.42
C ASP A 30 -19.85 -1.70 15.80
N PRO A 31 -19.01 -0.99 16.58
CA PRO A 31 -18.53 -1.48 17.89
C PRO A 31 -19.69 -1.71 18.87
N ASP A 32 -19.56 -2.64 19.82
CA ASP A 32 -20.64 -2.96 20.78
C ASP A 32 -21.16 -1.74 21.53
N VAL A 33 -20.26 -0.86 21.97
CA VAL A 33 -20.59 0.40 22.63
C VAL A 33 -20.64 1.52 21.58
N LYS A 34 -21.85 1.86 21.14
CA LYS A 34 -22.09 2.85 20.05
C LYS A 34 -21.71 4.29 20.40
N THR A 35 -21.40 4.58 21.65
CA THR A 35 -20.99 5.93 22.09
C THR A 35 -19.47 6.12 22.11
N GLU A 36 -18.71 5.06 21.88
CA GLU A 36 -17.25 5.13 21.81
C GLU A 36 -16.79 5.46 20.38
N LEU A 37 -15.75 6.29 20.26
CA LEU A 37 -15.10 6.57 18.98
C LEU A 37 -14.13 5.43 18.62
N ALA A 38 -14.67 4.24 18.42
CA ALA A 38 -13.91 3.00 18.17
C ALA A 38 -13.91 2.56 16.70
N GLU A 39 -14.53 3.34 15.79
CA GLU A 39 -14.56 3.01 14.36
C GLU A 39 -13.32 3.51 13.64
N PHE A 40 -12.70 2.65 12.82
CA PHE A 40 -11.51 3.00 12.05
C PHE A 40 -11.32 2.11 10.83
N ILE A 41 -10.47 2.58 9.90
CA ILE A 41 -9.89 1.79 8.82
C ILE A 41 -8.38 1.73 9.08
N GLU A 42 -7.83 0.53 9.22
CA GLU A 42 -6.40 0.33 9.39
C GLU A 42 -5.72 0.09 8.05
N LEU A 43 -4.65 0.84 7.79
CA LEU A 43 -3.75 0.62 6.67
C LEU A 43 -2.47 -0.06 7.16
N HIS A 44 -2.09 -1.16 6.51
CA HIS A 44 -0.84 -1.86 6.81
C HIS A 44 0.11 -1.80 5.62
N ASN A 45 1.33 -1.31 5.87
CA ASN A 45 2.43 -1.40 4.93
C ASN A 45 3.12 -2.76 5.07
N THR A 46 2.92 -3.65 4.11
CA THR A 46 3.51 -4.98 3.98
C THR A 46 4.95 -4.97 3.46
N ALA A 47 5.46 -3.83 3.01
CA ALA A 47 6.83 -3.68 2.55
C ALA A 47 7.81 -3.39 3.69
N THR A 48 9.10 -3.58 3.44
CA THR A 48 10.18 -3.25 4.39
C THR A 48 10.56 -1.77 4.40
N GLU A 49 10.14 -1.02 3.38
CA GLU A 49 10.46 0.39 3.20
C GLU A 49 9.24 1.28 3.51
N PRO A 50 9.45 2.53 3.98
CA PRO A 50 8.37 3.50 4.15
C PRO A 50 7.65 3.81 2.83
N VAL A 51 6.34 4.03 2.91
CA VAL A 51 5.49 4.48 1.79
C VAL A 51 4.98 5.88 2.08
N ASP A 52 5.14 6.79 1.12
CA ASP A 52 4.53 8.12 1.18
C ASP A 52 3.06 8.05 0.77
N LEU A 53 2.18 8.46 1.68
CA LEU A 53 0.73 8.49 1.50
C LEU A 53 0.22 9.87 1.03
N SER A 54 1.11 10.83 0.80
CA SER A 54 0.73 12.18 0.38
C SER A 54 -0.12 12.15 -0.89
N GLY A 55 -1.31 12.76 -0.83
CA GLY A 55 -2.25 12.80 -1.95
C GLY A 55 -3.06 11.53 -2.18
N TRP A 56 -2.90 10.49 -1.35
CA TRP A 56 -3.78 9.32 -1.40
C TRP A 56 -5.19 9.70 -0.95
N VAL A 57 -6.17 9.04 -1.55
CA VAL A 57 -7.58 9.15 -1.18
C VAL A 57 -8.18 7.74 -1.07
N ILE A 58 -9.11 7.56 -0.14
CA ILE A 58 -9.96 6.37 -0.14
C ILE A 58 -11.05 6.61 -1.20
N GLY A 59 -10.86 6.01 -2.38
CA GLY A 59 -11.81 6.04 -3.49
C GLY A 59 -12.91 4.98 -3.35
N ASP A 60 -13.98 5.14 -4.13
CA ASP A 60 -15.12 4.19 -4.21
C ASP A 60 -15.74 3.78 -2.86
N ALA A 61 -15.58 4.64 -1.85
CA ALA A 61 -16.22 4.49 -0.56
C ALA A 61 -17.73 4.75 -0.66
N VAL A 62 -18.44 4.52 0.45
CA VAL A 62 -19.90 4.64 0.51
C VAL A 62 -20.34 6.07 0.18
N VAL A 63 -21.15 6.22 -0.87
CA VAL A 63 -21.95 7.42 -1.12
C VAL A 63 -23.25 7.25 -0.31
N PHE A 64 -23.37 7.96 0.82
CA PHE A 64 -24.62 7.97 1.59
C PHE A 64 -25.65 8.84 0.88
N THR A 65 -26.81 8.26 0.54
CA THR A 65 -27.98 8.95 -0.05
C THR A 65 -29.13 8.96 0.92
#